data_AF-A0A2Z3GWS5-F1
#
_entry.id   AF-A0A2Z3GWS5-F1
#
_cell.length_a   1.000
_cell.length_b   1.000
_cell.length_c   1.000
_cell.angle_alpha   90.00
_cell.angle_beta   90.00
_cell.angle_gamma   90.00
#
_symmetry.space_group_name_H-M   'P 1'
#
loop_
_entity.id
_entity.type
_entity.pdbx_description
1 polymer ?
#
loop_
_entity_poly.entity_id
_entity_poly.type
_entity_poly.pdbx_seq_one_letter_code
_entity_poly.pdbx_strand_id
1 'polypeptide(L)'
;MFHILTATDADQRLAELERFIQHWYGPRRPEFGEPDALAGYPELPGSLRRFYSFAGQWPSPNPDSDAEYFYTGGSGHHLLPLAQASPTVDGRLRFFMEYQGDWYGVTTPGEPDPPVWITGRWDEEGAPEGTEDGPEPQAKTRQVSAALSRFLVTHCLMTTVYEWDNSPHPRTSSHAVDTALADWLRRERASAEVLWAAEPGGCPNYEGSFLLLHGRVLVHDTGSGFLKFGARHPEGIELLRGVIGDAV
;
A
#
# COMPACT_ATOMS: atom_id res chain seq x y z
N MET A 1 1.73 6.54 -19.24
CA MET A 1 0.75 5.47 -19.01
C MET A 1 1.49 4.32 -18.36
N PHE A 2 0.92 3.72 -17.32
CA PHE A 2 1.57 2.63 -16.59
C PHE A 2 1.07 1.29 -17.14
N HIS A 3 1.90 0.25 -17.03
CA HIS A 3 1.57 -1.09 -17.49
C HIS A 3 1.49 -2.10 -16.33
N ILE A 4 1.27 -1.60 -15.10
CA ILE A 4 1.23 -2.41 -13.87
C ILE A 4 0.18 -3.53 -14.00
N LEU A 5 -1.05 -3.20 -14.44
CA LEU A 5 -2.14 -4.17 -14.59
C LEU A 5 -1.79 -5.34 -15.54
N THR A 6 -1.02 -5.06 -16.58
CA THR A 6 -0.64 -6.03 -17.62
C THR A 6 0.69 -6.74 -17.35
N ALA A 7 1.38 -6.39 -16.25
CA ALA A 7 2.67 -6.98 -15.90
C ALA A 7 2.52 -8.44 -15.48
N THR A 8 3.13 -9.35 -16.25
CA THR A 8 2.94 -10.80 -16.07
C THR A 8 3.88 -11.41 -15.05
N ASP A 9 5.04 -10.81 -14.81
CA ASP A 9 6.08 -11.30 -13.91
C ASP A 9 6.52 -10.25 -12.89
N ALA A 10 7.37 -10.67 -11.93
CA ALA A 10 7.85 -9.84 -10.84
C ALA A 10 8.65 -8.63 -11.35
N ASP A 11 9.47 -8.84 -12.38
CA ASP A 11 10.38 -7.81 -12.88
C ASP A 11 9.63 -6.68 -13.58
N GLN A 12 8.61 -7.02 -14.37
CA GLN A 12 7.71 -6.05 -14.98
C GLN A 12 6.90 -5.30 -13.92
N ARG A 13 6.36 -6.01 -12.91
CA ARG A 13 5.60 -5.39 -11.82
C ARG A 13 6.44 -4.38 -11.05
N LEU A 14 7.66 -4.75 -10.69
CA LEU A 14 8.57 -3.87 -9.94
C LEU A 14 9.09 -2.72 -10.81
N ALA A 15 9.35 -2.93 -12.10
CA ALA A 15 9.72 -1.84 -13.00
C ALA A 15 8.61 -0.78 -13.12
N GLU A 16 7.36 -1.22 -13.27
CA GLU A 16 6.23 -0.29 -13.35
C GLU A 16 5.91 0.35 -11.99
N LEU A 17 6.15 -0.36 -10.87
CA LEU A 17 6.10 0.22 -9.53
C LEU A 17 7.17 1.32 -9.34
N GLU A 18 8.41 1.09 -9.76
CA GLU A 18 9.49 2.08 -9.73
C GLU A 18 9.14 3.33 -10.54
N ARG A 19 8.48 3.16 -11.69
CA ARG A 19 7.97 4.28 -12.50
C ARG A 19 6.84 5.01 -11.79
N PHE A 20 5.92 4.29 -11.15
CA PHE A 20 4.84 4.88 -10.38
C PHE A 20 5.37 5.70 -9.20
N ILE A 21 6.30 5.14 -8.42
CA ILE A 21 6.93 5.83 -7.30
C ILE A 21 7.60 7.12 -7.78
N GLN A 22 8.33 7.09 -8.90
CA GLN A 22 8.95 8.31 -9.44
C GLN A 22 7.94 9.34 -9.94
N HIS A 23 6.88 8.90 -10.61
CA HIS A 23 5.80 9.77 -11.04
C HIS A 23 5.10 10.43 -9.85
N TRP A 24 4.85 9.67 -8.79
CA TRP A 24 4.09 10.16 -7.65
C TRP A 24 4.95 10.96 -6.67
N TYR A 25 6.14 10.45 -6.36
CA TYR A 25 7.00 10.98 -5.31
C TYR A 25 8.16 11.85 -5.79
N GLY A 26 8.34 11.97 -7.11
CA GLY A 26 9.39 12.76 -7.74
C GLY A 26 10.58 11.91 -8.21
N PRO A 27 11.59 12.54 -8.82
CA PRO A 27 12.72 11.82 -9.41
C PRO A 27 13.51 11.04 -8.35
N ARG A 28 13.91 9.83 -8.70
CA ARG A 28 14.78 9.01 -7.86
C ARG A 28 16.19 9.63 -7.80
N ARG A 29 16.72 9.77 -6.58
CA ARG A 29 18.14 10.12 -6.33
C ARG A 29 19.00 8.85 -6.21
N PRO A 30 20.27 8.85 -5.78
CA PRO A 30 20.96 7.60 -5.37
C PRO A 30 20.76 7.18 -3.91
N GLU A 31 20.54 8.12 -3.00
CA GLU A 31 20.47 7.89 -1.53
C GLU A 31 19.16 7.30 -1.00
N PHE A 32 18.02 7.47 -1.68
CA PHE A 32 16.73 6.83 -1.36
C PHE A 32 16.69 5.29 -1.40
N GLY A 33 17.80 4.60 -1.54
CA GLY A 33 17.86 3.15 -1.61
C GLY A 33 19.09 2.65 -0.89
N GLU A 34 19.07 1.39 -0.49
CA GLU A 34 20.04 0.86 0.47
C GLU A 34 20.87 -0.32 -0.07
N PRO A 35 21.45 -0.24 -1.28
CA PRO A 35 22.09 -1.38 -1.92
C PRO A 35 23.23 -2.00 -1.10
N ASP A 36 23.98 -1.18 -0.35
CA ASP A 36 25.10 -1.66 0.46
C ASP A 36 24.63 -2.42 1.71
N ALA A 37 23.52 -1.98 2.34
CA ALA A 37 22.96 -2.64 3.51
C ALA A 37 22.44 -4.05 3.19
N LEU A 38 22.01 -4.28 1.94
CA LEU A 38 21.49 -5.57 1.46
C LEU A 38 22.51 -6.72 1.53
N ALA A 39 23.81 -6.43 1.63
CA ALA A 39 24.84 -7.44 1.84
C ALA A 39 24.67 -8.18 3.19
N GLY A 40 24.09 -7.51 4.19
CA GLY A 40 23.76 -8.11 5.50
C GLY A 40 22.55 -9.05 5.50
N TYR A 41 21.80 -9.11 4.39
CA TYR A 41 20.53 -9.84 4.30
C TYR A 41 20.56 -10.83 3.13
N PRO A 42 21.38 -11.89 3.15
CA PRO A 42 21.54 -12.80 2.02
C PRO A 42 20.24 -13.52 1.64
N GLU A 43 19.38 -13.80 2.62
CA GLU A 43 18.10 -14.50 2.42
C GLU A 43 16.92 -13.56 2.16
N LEU A 44 17.17 -12.27 1.92
CA LEU A 44 16.09 -11.34 1.55
C LEU A 44 15.51 -11.73 0.17
N PRO A 45 14.17 -11.90 0.06
CA PRO A 45 13.52 -12.22 -1.20
C PRO A 45 13.86 -11.24 -2.32
N GLY A 46 13.93 -11.74 -3.56
CA GLY A 46 14.34 -10.96 -4.73
C GLY A 46 13.53 -9.67 -4.91
N SER A 47 12.21 -9.76 -4.75
CA SER A 47 11.31 -8.61 -4.88
C SER A 47 11.52 -7.55 -3.81
N LEU A 48 11.72 -7.95 -2.54
CA LEU A 48 12.06 -7.00 -1.46
C LEU A 48 13.45 -6.41 -1.65
N ARG A 49 14.44 -7.23 -2.06
CA ARG A 49 15.79 -6.75 -2.35
C ARG A 49 15.77 -5.65 -3.41
N ARG A 50 15.02 -5.85 -4.50
CA ARG A 50 14.85 -4.85 -5.55
C ARG A 50 14.16 -3.59 -5.01
N PHE A 51 13.10 -3.76 -4.23
CA PHE A 51 12.39 -2.64 -3.61
C PHE A 51 13.33 -1.80 -2.71
N TYR A 52 14.01 -2.40 -1.73
CA TYR A 52 14.89 -1.64 -0.83
C TYR A 52 16.12 -1.04 -1.53
N SER A 53 16.66 -1.72 -2.54
CA SER A 53 17.72 -1.17 -3.41
C SER A 53 17.26 0.10 -4.12
N PHE A 54 15.98 0.14 -4.54
CA PHE A 54 15.41 1.28 -5.25
C PHE A 54 14.87 2.38 -4.32
N ALA A 55 14.12 2.02 -3.28
CA ALA A 55 13.30 2.95 -2.49
C ALA A 55 13.42 2.77 -0.97
N GLY A 56 14.37 1.98 -0.46
CA GLY A 56 14.50 1.66 0.97
C GLY A 56 14.81 2.84 1.90
N GLN A 57 15.15 4.01 1.36
CA GLN A 57 15.31 5.26 2.13
C GLN A 57 14.54 6.41 1.49
N TRP A 58 13.47 6.10 0.74
CA TRP A 58 12.70 7.13 0.06
C TRP A 58 11.90 7.93 1.07
N PRO A 59 12.18 9.25 1.22
CA PRO A 59 11.69 10.02 2.35
C PRO A 59 10.16 10.13 2.33
N SER A 60 9.58 10.19 3.53
CA SER A 60 8.20 10.61 3.68
C SER A 60 7.97 11.97 3.00
N PRO A 61 6.84 12.16 2.30
CA PRO A 61 6.52 13.45 1.71
C PRO A 61 6.13 14.52 2.72
N ASN A 62 5.74 14.12 3.94
CA ASN A 62 5.46 15.04 5.04
C ASN A 62 6.69 15.12 5.97
N PRO A 63 7.43 16.24 5.96
CA PRO A 63 8.63 16.39 6.81
C PRO A 63 8.31 16.49 8.31
N ASP A 64 7.05 16.76 8.66
CA ASP A 64 6.60 16.88 10.06
C ASP A 64 6.05 15.56 10.62
N SER A 65 6.05 14.48 9.82
CA SER A 65 5.60 13.15 10.24
C SER A 65 6.70 12.40 11.02
N ASP A 66 6.28 11.55 11.95
CA ASP A 66 7.16 10.59 12.62
C ASP A 66 7.65 9.47 11.66
N ALA A 67 7.01 9.33 10.49
CA ALA A 67 7.39 8.38 9.46
C ALA A 67 8.65 8.84 8.70
N GLU A 68 9.72 8.06 8.79
CA GLU A 68 10.97 8.37 8.07
C GLU A 68 10.84 8.17 6.54
N TYR A 69 10.13 7.12 6.12
CA TYR A 69 10.00 6.74 4.71
C TYR A 69 8.54 6.72 4.26
N PHE A 70 8.28 6.95 2.97
CA PHE A 70 6.89 7.02 2.48
C PHE A 70 6.11 5.73 2.70
N TYR A 71 6.79 4.57 2.73
CA TYR A 71 6.19 3.24 2.84
C TYR A 71 6.04 2.75 4.29
N THR A 72 6.64 3.46 5.26
CA THR A 72 6.58 3.12 6.68
C THR A 72 5.42 3.77 7.40
N GLY A 73 4.73 4.74 6.78
CA GLY A 73 3.57 5.50 7.25
C GLY A 73 3.54 5.89 8.74
N GLY A 74 2.50 6.60 9.15
CA GLY A 74 2.36 7.08 10.53
C GLY A 74 1.09 6.61 11.21
N SER A 75 0.13 6.09 10.45
CA SER A 75 -1.23 5.83 10.96
C SER A 75 -1.90 4.62 10.29
N GLY A 76 -1.14 3.82 9.55
CA GLY A 76 -1.67 2.74 8.73
C GLY A 76 -0.77 1.52 8.75
N HIS A 77 -0.86 0.68 7.74
CA HIS A 77 -0.02 -0.50 7.70
C HIS A 77 1.25 -0.22 6.93
N HIS A 78 2.34 -0.88 7.31
CA HIS A 78 3.67 -0.39 7.00
C HIS A 78 4.59 -1.52 6.58
N LEU A 79 5.29 -1.30 5.47
CA LEU A 79 6.45 -2.11 5.13
C LEU A 79 7.56 -1.74 6.13
N LEU A 80 8.19 -2.74 6.75
CA LEU A 80 9.24 -2.49 7.72
C LEU A 80 10.47 -1.88 7.03
N PRO A 81 11.21 -0.97 7.67
CA PRO A 81 12.58 -0.66 7.27
C PRO A 81 13.43 -1.94 7.17
N LEU A 82 14.42 -1.95 6.27
CA LEU A 82 15.28 -3.13 6.08
C LEU A 82 15.91 -3.61 7.39
N ALA A 83 16.35 -2.67 8.24
CA ALA A 83 16.92 -2.95 9.56
C ALA A 83 15.98 -3.72 10.51
N GLN A 84 14.66 -3.63 10.29
CA GLN A 84 13.63 -4.26 11.11
C GLN A 84 13.07 -5.55 10.50
N ALA A 85 13.40 -5.85 9.24
CA ALA A 85 13.06 -7.13 8.62
C ALA A 85 13.82 -8.27 9.31
N SER A 86 13.10 -9.26 9.81
CA SER A 86 13.66 -10.26 10.73
C SER A 86 13.05 -11.65 10.52
N PRO A 87 13.81 -12.73 10.73
CA PRO A 87 13.26 -14.08 10.71
C PRO A 87 12.27 -14.28 11.88
N THR A 88 11.25 -15.08 11.64
CA THR A 88 10.29 -15.56 12.65
C THR A 88 10.70 -16.93 13.18
N VAL A 89 10.07 -17.39 14.27
CA VAL A 89 10.38 -18.68 14.90
C VAL A 89 10.13 -19.87 13.95
N ASP A 90 9.18 -19.75 13.03
CA ASP A 90 8.87 -20.76 12.02
C ASP A 90 9.72 -20.63 10.74
N GLY A 91 10.75 -19.76 10.74
CA GLY A 91 11.70 -19.62 9.63
C GLY A 91 11.21 -18.78 8.47
N ARG A 92 10.09 -18.05 8.61
CA ARG A 92 9.65 -17.05 7.62
C ARG A 92 10.36 -15.72 7.85
N LEU A 93 10.27 -14.82 6.89
CA LEU A 93 10.74 -13.44 7.03
C LEU A 93 9.57 -12.52 7.36
N ARG A 94 9.60 -11.85 8.51
CA ARG A 94 8.71 -10.73 8.82
C ARG A 94 9.22 -9.47 8.13
N PHE A 95 8.37 -8.83 7.33
CA PHE A 95 8.76 -7.67 6.51
C PHE A 95 7.73 -6.54 6.53
N PHE A 96 6.59 -6.75 7.18
CA PHE A 96 5.46 -5.84 7.18
C PHE A 96 4.76 -5.89 8.54
N MET A 97 4.14 -4.79 8.97
CA MET A 97 3.42 -4.68 10.24
C MET A 97 2.17 -3.80 10.10
N GLU A 98 1.10 -4.16 10.79
CA GLU A 98 -0.08 -3.31 10.95
C GLU A 98 0.16 -2.23 12.01
N TYR A 99 -0.55 -1.10 11.90
CA TYR A 99 -0.39 0.09 12.75
C TYR A 99 -0.38 -0.21 14.26
N GLN A 100 -1.35 -0.99 14.74
CA GLN A 100 -1.53 -1.36 16.14
C GLN A 100 -0.63 -2.53 16.57
N GLY A 101 0.01 -3.21 15.61
CA GLY A 101 0.89 -4.35 15.84
C GLY A 101 0.15 -5.66 16.09
N ASP A 102 -1.17 -5.71 15.83
CA ASP A 102 -1.99 -6.89 16.09
C ASP A 102 -1.70 -8.03 15.11
N TRP A 103 -1.24 -7.67 13.92
CA TRP A 103 -0.78 -8.62 12.91
C TRP A 103 0.38 -8.08 12.08
N TYR A 104 1.09 -8.99 11.44
CA TYR A 104 2.27 -8.70 10.64
C TYR A 104 2.32 -9.58 9.39
N GLY A 105 3.01 -9.08 8.37
CA GLY A 105 3.19 -9.78 7.11
C GLY A 105 4.49 -10.59 7.11
N VAL A 106 4.39 -11.83 6.65
CA VAL A 106 5.51 -12.76 6.52
C VAL A 106 5.59 -13.34 5.11
N THR A 107 6.79 -13.74 4.71
CA THR A 107 7.04 -14.39 3.41
C THR A 107 8.16 -15.42 3.50
N THR A 108 8.37 -16.21 2.45
CA THR A 108 9.43 -17.22 2.40
C THR A 108 10.77 -16.56 2.09
N PRO A 109 11.82 -16.76 2.91
CA PRO A 109 13.15 -16.20 2.64
C PRO A 109 13.80 -16.84 1.40
N GLY A 110 14.70 -16.10 0.75
CA GLY A 110 15.57 -16.57 -0.33
C GLY A 110 14.90 -16.77 -1.70
N GLU A 111 13.57 -16.80 -1.77
CA GLU A 111 12.84 -16.95 -3.03
C GLU A 111 12.78 -15.62 -3.83
N PRO A 112 12.73 -15.65 -5.17
CA PRO A 112 12.66 -14.43 -5.97
C PRO A 112 11.37 -13.62 -5.77
N ASP A 113 10.22 -14.28 -5.76
CA ASP A 113 8.89 -13.66 -5.66
C ASP A 113 7.91 -14.55 -4.87
N PRO A 114 8.21 -14.85 -3.59
CA PRO A 114 7.43 -15.77 -2.77
C PRO A 114 6.02 -15.25 -2.47
N PRO A 115 5.06 -16.13 -2.09
CA PRO A 115 3.76 -15.70 -1.58
C PRO A 115 3.87 -14.92 -0.25
N VAL A 116 2.80 -14.22 0.09
CA VAL A 116 2.70 -13.40 1.31
C VAL A 116 1.58 -13.89 2.19
N TRP A 117 1.86 -13.99 3.49
CA TRP A 117 0.88 -14.30 4.52
C TRP A 117 0.81 -13.19 5.55
N ILE A 118 -0.36 -13.03 6.15
CA ILE A 118 -0.56 -12.23 7.35
C ILE A 118 -0.74 -13.18 8.53
N THR A 119 -0.06 -12.89 9.62
CA THR A 119 -0.10 -13.64 10.88
C THR A 119 -0.40 -12.70 12.04
N GLY A 120 -1.36 -13.05 12.90
CA GLY A 120 -1.72 -12.25 14.06
C GLY A 120 -3.21 -12.35 14.43
N ARG A 121 -3.70 -11.34 15.14
CA ARG A 121 -5.10 -11.22 15.58
C ARG A 121 -5.82 -10.26 14.65
N TRP A 122 -6.99 -10.67 14.16
CA TRP A 122 -7.92 -9.79 13.46
C TRP A 122 -9.33 -10.39 13.58
N ASP A 123 -10.33 -9.51 13.56
CA ASP A 123 -11.73 -9.93 13.57
C ASP A 123 -12.09 -10.54 12.21
N GLU A 124 -12.76 -11.70 12.22
CA GLU A 124 -13.37 -12.23 11.01
C GLU A 124 -14.66 -11.47 10.73
N GLU A 125 -14.90 -11.12 9.46
CA GLU A 125 -16.21 -10.66 9.02
C GLU A 125 -17.28 -11.69 9.43
N GLY A 126 -18.18 -11.28 10.32
CA GLY A 126 -19.26 -12.13 10.83
C GLY A 126 -18.96 -12.87 12.13
N ALA A 127 -17.80 -12.67 12.76
CA ALA A 127 -17.66 -12.99 14.18
C ALA A 127 -18.64 -12.08 14.96
N PRO A 128 -19.55 -12.63 15.79
CA PRO A 128 -20.46 -11.82 16.57
C PRO A 128 -19.63 -10.86 17.44
N GLU A 129 -19.83 -9.55 17.25
CA GLU A 129 -19.21 -8.53 18.09
C GLU A 129 -19.47 -8.87 19.56
N GLY A 130 -18.39 -9.11 20.30
CA GLY A 130 -18.32 -9.21 21.74
C GLY A 130 -19.59 -9.63 22.47
N THR A 131 -19.79 -10.92 22.66
CA THR A 131 -20.18 -11.31 24.02
C THR A 131 -18.91 -11.17 24.87
N GLU A 132 -18.97 -10.47 26.01
CA GLU A 132 -17.85 -10.34 26.97
C GLU A 132 -17.25 -11.70 27.39
N ASP A 133 -17.99 -12.81 27.15
CA ASP A 133 -17.58 -14.20 27.39
C ASP A 133 -17.08 -14.95 26.14
N GLY A 134 -16.81 -14.26 25.03
CA GLY A 134 -16.30 -14.86 23.80
C GLY A 134 -14.85 -15.39 23.97
N PRO A 135 -14.49 -16.52 23.32
CA PRO A 135 -13.12 -17.00 23.37
C PRO A 135 -12.16 -15.93 22.81
N GLU A 136 -11.02 -15.73 23.48
CA GLU A 136 -9.99 -14.79 23.03
C GLU A 136 -9.64 -15.03 21.54
N PRO A 137 -9.47 -13.97 20.73
CA PRO A 137 -9.06 -14.10 19.34
C PRO A 137 -7.76 -14.89 19.23
N GLN A 138 -7.84 -16.08 18.65
CA GLN A 138 -6.65 -16.90 18.39
C GLN A 138 -5.84 -16.29 17.23
N ALA A 139 -4.52 -16.33 17.35
CA ALA A 139 -3.64 -15.91 16.26
C ALA A 139 -3.86 -16.81 15.04
N LYS A 140 -4.14 -16.21 13.89
CA LYS A 140 -4.39 -16.91 12.62
C LYS A 140 -3.28 -16.58 11.64
N THR A 141 -3.10 -17.44 10.63
CA THR A 141 -2.23 -17.17 9.48
C THR A 141 -3.03 -17.41 8.21
N ARG A 142 -3.02 -16.44 7.30
CA ARG A 142 -3.72 -16.52 6.02
C ARG A 142 -2.83 -16.00 4.90
N GLN A 143 -2.80 -16.72 3.77
CA GLN A 143 -2.15 -16.22 2.57
C GLN A 143 -2.99 -15.09 1.99
N VAL A 144 -2.40 -13.92 1.77
CA VAL A 144 -3.09 -12.73 1.26
C VAL A 144 -2.60 -12.31 -0.12
N SER A 145 -1.46 -12.86 -0.56
CA SER A 145 -1.03 -12.69 -1.93
C SER A 145 -0.28 -13.92 -2.44
N ALA A 146 -0.46 -14.22 -3.72
CA ALA A 146 0.26 -15.29 -4.40
C ALA A 146 1.74 -14.94 -4.67
N ALA A 147 2.09 -13.64 -4.66
CA ALA A 147 3.43 -13.17 -4.98
C ALA A 147 3.77 -11.84 -4.27
N LEU A 148 4.97 -11.74 -3.74
CA LEU A 148 5.46 -10.59 -2.97
C LEU A 148 5.47 -9.31 -3.79
N SER A 149 5.84 -9.36 -5.06
CA SER A 149 5.77 -8.23 -5.98
C SER A 149 4.35 -7.69 -6.16
N ARG A 150 3.33 -8.56 -6.17
CA ARG A 150 1.91 -8.14 -6.23
C ARG A 150 1.51 -7.44 -4.93
N PHE A 151 1.92 -8.00 -3.79
CA PHE A 151 1.71 -7.37 -2.49
C PHE A 151 2.38 -5.99 -2.40
N LEU A 152 3.63 -5.86 -2.85
CA LEU A 152 4.37 -4.59 -2.84
C LEU A 152 3.71 -3.51 -3.70
N VAL A 153 3.18 -3.88 -4.87
CA VAL A 153 2.39 -2.96 -5.72
C VAL A 153 1.16 -2.49 -4.95
N THR A 154 0.34 -3.42 -4.43
CA THR A 154 -0.87 -3.06 -3.68
C THR A 154 -0.53 -2.19 -2.49
N HIS A 155 0.50 -2.55 -1.72
CA HIS A 155 0.96 -1.81 -0.54
C HIS A 155 1.34 -0.37 -0.89
N CYS A 156 2.19 -0.16 -1.90
CA CYS A 156 2.62 1.19 -2.26
C CYS A 156 1.45 2.06 -2.73
N LEU A 157 0.51 1.49 -3.51
CA LEU A 157 -0.69 2.21 -3.93
C LEU A 157 -1.62 2.53 -2.76
N MET A 158 -1.79 1.59 -1.83
CA MET A 158 -2.54 1.78 -0.58
C MET A 158 -1.93 2.90 0.25
N THR A 159 -0.65 2.79 0.57
CA THR A 159 0.10 3.78 1.34
C THR A 159 0.02 5.17 0.71
N THR A 160 0.01 5.25 -0.62
CA THR A 160 -0.15 6.51 -1.34
C THR A 160 -1.49 7.21 -1.07
N VAL A 161 -2.57 6.44 -0.94
CA VAL A 161 -3.94 6.97 -0.83
C VAL A 161 -4.44 7.06 0.62
N TYR A 162 -3.97 6.17 1.49
CA TYR A 162 -4.49 6.01 2.85
C TYR A 162 -3.65 6.70 3.91
N GLU A 163 -2.32 6.80 3.73
CA GLU A 163 -1.51 7.54 4.69
C GLU A 163 -1.80 9.02 4.53
N TRP A 164 -2.20 9.63 5.64
CA TRP A 164 -2.46 11.06 5.72
C TRP A 164 -1.30 11.88 5.16
N ASP A 165 -0.08 11.48 5.52
CA ASP A 165 1.15 12.14 5.09
C ASP A 165 1.32 12.10 3.57
N ASN A 166 0.77 11.09 2.90
CA ASN A 166 0.85 10.91 1.46
C ASN A 166 -0.34 11.52 0.70
N SER A 167 -1.43 11.89 1.39
CA SER A 167 -2.68 12.39 0.79
C SER A 167 -3.12 13.73 1.42
N PRO A 168 -2.97 14.87 0.71
CA PRO A 168 -3.05 16.21 1.28
C PRO A 168 -4.47 16.73 1.61
N HIS A 169 -5.51 15.88 1.65
CA HIS A 169 -6.87 16.36 1.95
C HIS A 169 -7.59 15.57 3.05
N PRO A 170 -7.98 16.22 4.17
CA PRO A 170 -8.65 15.58 5.31
C PRO A 170 -9.90 14.78 5.02
N ARG A 171 -10.65 15.20 3.99
CA ARG A 171 -11.96 14.62 3.66
C ARG A 171 -11.91 13.42 2.73
N THR A 172 -10.76 13.12 2.13
CA THR A 172 -10.66 11.91 1.29
C THR A 172 -10.40 10.66 2.11
N SER A 173 -10.07 10.79 3.41
CA SER A 173 -9.71 9.70 4.31
C SER A 173 -10.80 9.30 5.30
N SER A 174 -11.96 9.99 5.37
CA SER A 174 -13.05 9.55 6.25
C SER A 174 -13.80 8.36 5.65
N HIS A 175 -14.36 7.48 6.49
CA HIS A 175 -15.12 6.31 6.03
C HIS A 175 -16.45 6.68 5.35
N ALA A 176 -16.87 7.94 5.46
CA ALA A 176 -17.97 8.48 4.68
C ALA A 176 -17.44 8.95 3.32
N VAL A 177 -17.80 8.24 2.27
CA VAL A 177 -17.52 8.68 0.90
C VAL A 177 -18.24 10.00 0.66
N ASP A 178 -17.49 11.05 0.36
CA ASP A 178 -18.07 12.32 -0.11
C ASP A 178 -18.88 12.03 -1.38
N THR A 179 -20.19 12.28 -1.31
CA THR A 179 -21.10 11.98 -2.42
C THR A 179 -20.70 12.73 -3.68
N ALA A 180 -20.08 13.91 -3.57
CA ALA A 180 -19.58 14.67 -4.71
C ALA A 180 -18.42 13.96 -5.42
N LEU A 181 -17.48 13.38 -4.67
CA LEU A 181 -16.36 12.60 -5.22
C LEU A 181 -16.85 11.30 -5.87
N ALA A 182 -17.79 10.60 -5.24
CA ALA A 182 -18.39 9.41 -5.82
C ALA A 182 -19.15 9.72 -7.12
N ASP A 183 -19.94 10.79 -7.12
CA ASP A 183 -20.65 11.28 -8.31
C ASP A 183 -19.66 11.67 -9.42
N TRP A 184 -18.56 12.33 -9.05
CA TRP A 184 -17.51 12.72 -9.98
C TRP A 184 -16.83 11.51 -10.61
N LEU A 185 -16.41 10.52 -9.82
CA LEU A 185 -15.85 9.27 -10.35
C LEU A 185 -16.84 8.56 -11.27
N ARG A 186 -18.13 8.53 -10.93
CA ARG A 186 -19.17 7.92 -11.79
C ARG A 186 -19.27 8.61 -13.15
N ARG A 187 -19.19 9.95 -13.20
CA ARG A 187 -19.19 10.71 -14.45
C ARG A 187 -17.92 10.51 -15.26
N GLU A 188 -16.76 10.50 -14.60
CA GLU A 188 -15.46 10.46 -15.25
C GLU A 188 -14.91 9.03 -15.45
N ARG A 189 -15.64 7.98 -15.04
CA ARG A 189 -15.17 6.58 -15.05
C ARG A 189 -14.62 6.15 -16.41
N ALA A 190 -15.21 6.64 -17.51
CA ALA A 190 -14.76 6.32 -18.87
C ALA A 190 -13.36 6.84 -19.20
N SER A 191 -12.89 7.87 -18.49
CA SER A 191 -11.54 8.45 -18.62
C SER A 191 -10.55 7.91 -17.59
N ALA A 192 -11.01 7.11 -16.62
CA ALA A 192 -10.18 6.54 -15.58
C ALA A 192 -9.37 5.35 -16.12
N GLU A 193 -8.05 5.37 -15.91
CA GLU A 193 -7.17 4.25 -16.22
C GLU A 193 -7.16 3.27 -15.04
N VAL A 194 -7.44 1.99 -15.26
CA VAL A 194 -7.25 0.97 -14.22
C VAL A 194 -5.76 0.67 -14.11
N LEU A 195 -5.13 1.10 -13.03
CA LEU A 195 -3.70 0.84 -12.78
C LEU A 195 -3.47 -0.56 -12.25
N TRP A 196 -4.32 -1.02 -11.34
CA TRP A 196 -4.12 -2.26 -10.62
C TRP A 196 -5.44 -2.83 -10.10
N ALA A 197 -5.52 -4.16 -10.02
CA ALA A 197 -6.60 -4.87 -9.35
C ALA A 197 -5.95 -5.81 -8.32
N ALA A 198 -6.23 -5.55 -7.05
CA ALA A 198 -5.68 -6.34 -5.95
C ALA A 198 -6.35 -7.72 -5.89
N GLU A 199 -5.64 -8.69 -5.29
CA GLU A 199 -6.14 -10.05 -5.18
C GLU A 199 -7.28 -10.13 -4.14
N PRO A 200 -8.38 -10.86 -4.45
CA PRO A 200 -9.43 -11.10 -3.48
C PRO A 200 -8.95 -12.03 -2.36
N GLY A 201 -9.53 -11.88 -1.17
CA GLY A 201 -9.11 -12.61 0.04
C GLY A 201 -7.94 -11.97 0.79
N GLY A 202 -7.55 -10.75 0.40
CA GLY A 202 -6.54 -9.95 1.08
C GLY A 202 -7.00 -9.48 2.47
N CYS A 203 -6.16 -8.74 3.18
CA CYS A 203 -6.67 -7.94 4.30
C CYS A 203 -7.80 -7.04 3.76
N PRO A 204 -8.94 -6.85 4.46
CA PRO A 204 -10.12 -6.16 3.91
C PRO A 204 -9.82 -4.77 3.31
N ASN A 205 -8.77 -4.13 3.80
CA ASN A 205 -8.32 -2.83 3.29
C ASN A 205 -7.53 -2.90 1.97
N TYR A 206 -7.08 -4.08 1.53
CA TYR A 206 -6.23 -4.29 0.35
C TYR A 206 -6.99 -4.76 -0.87
N GLU A 207 -8.29 -5.03 -0.77
CA GLU A 207 -9.09 -5.51 -1.90
C GLU A 207 -9.64 -4.34 -2.71
N GLY A 208 -9.77 -4.55 -4.03
CA GLY A 208 -10.35 -3.56 -4.92
C GLY A 208 -9.51 -3.25 -6.14
N SER A 209 -9.84 -2.13 -6.78
CA SER A 209 -9.16 -1.60 -7.96
C SER A 209 -8.57 -0.23 -7.67
N PHE A 210 -7.36 0.00 -8.18
CA PHE A 210 -6.72 1.30 -8.17
C PHE A 210 -6.85 1.93 -9.55
N LEU A 211 -7.39 3.14 -9.59
CA LEU A 211 -7.66 3.89 -10.80
C LEU A 211 -6.83 5.17 -10.80
N LEU A 212 -6.32 5.58 -11.97
CA LEU A 212 -5.68 6.86 -12.17
C LEU A 212 -6.61 7.75 -13.00
N LEU A 213 -7.17 8.77 -12.35
CA LEU A 213 -8.04 9.74 -12.98
C LEU A 213 -7.22 10.94 -13.43
N HIS A 214 -7.39 11.31 -14.71
CA HIS A 214 -6.66 12.40 -15.38
C HIS A 214 -5.13 12.31 -15.25
N GLY A 215 -4.57 11.12 -15.00
CA GLY A 215 -3.13 10.92 -14.80
C GLY A 215 -2.58 11.46 -13.47
N ARG A 216 -3.43 12.00 -12.58
CA ARG A 216 -2.99 12.81 -11.41
C ARG A 216 -3.68 12.46 -10.09
N VAL A 217 -4.88 11.86 -10.14
CA VAL A 217 -5.64 11.48 -8.94
C VAL A 217 -5.71 9.97 -8.87
N LEU A 218 -5.13 9.40 -7.82
CA LEU A 218 -5.22 7.97 -7.53
C LEU A 218 -6.51 7.72 -6.76
N VAL A 219 -7.28 6.74 -7.20
CA VAL A 219 -8.54 6.34 -6.59
C VAL A 219 -8.45 4.87 -6.20
N HIS A 220 -8.77 4.54 -4.96
CA HIS A 220 -9.00 3.16 -4.54
C HIS A 220 -10.51 2.91 -4.48
N ASP A 221 -10.98 1.94 -5.26
CA ASP A 221 -12.36 1.47 -5.32
C ASP A 221 -12.42 0.04 -4.79
N THR A 222 -12.89 -0.14 -3.57
CA THR A 222 -12.93 -1.46 -2.91
C THR A 222 -14.01 -2.38 -3.48
N GLY A 223 -14.90 -1.88 -4.33
CA GLY A 223 -16.08 -2.60 -4.81
C GLY A 223 -17.23 -2.72 -3.79
N SER A 224 -16.99 -2.47 -2.50
CA SER A 224 -18.01 -2.43 -1.43
C SER A 224 -18.68 -1.06 -1.27
N GLY A 225 -18.50 -0.17 -2.25
CA GLY A 225 -18.99 1.21 -2.19
C GLY A 225 -18.07 2.16 -1.43
N PHE A 226 -16.93 1.67 -0.94
CA PHE A 226 -15.91 2.49 -0.30
C PHE A 226 -14.92 3.00 -1.33
N LEU A 227 -14.77 4.32 -1.39
CA LEU A 227 -13.85 5.01 -2.29
C LEU A 227 -12.86 5.83 -1.48
N LYS A 228 -11.59 5.82 -1.90
CA LYS A 228 -10.58 6.76 -1.44
C LYS A 228 -9.93 7.47 -2.60
N PHE A 229 -9.56 8.73 -2.38
CA PHE A 229 -8.95 9.58 -3.38
C PHE A 229 -7.66 10.17 -2.80
N GLY A 230 -6.59 10.17 -3.60
CA GLY A 230 -5.33 10.80 -3.25
C GLY A 230 -4.75 11.53 -4.45
N ALA A 231 -4.11 12.67 -4.21
CA ALA A 231 -3.38 13.40 -5.23
C ALA A 231 -2.21 14.15 -4.59
N ARG A 232 -1.02 14.06 -5.18
CA ARG A 232 0.15 14.81 -4.71
C ARG A 232 0.56 15.95 -5.64
N HIS A 233 0.28 15.80 -6.93
CA HIS A 233 0.55 16.83 -7.92
C HIS A 233 -0.38 18.04 -7.71
N PRO A 234 0.11 19.29 -7.82
CA PRO A 234 -0.72 20.48 -7.68
C PRO A 234 -2.00 20.42 -8.53
N GLU A 235 -1.91 19.97 -9.77
CA GLU A 235 -3.06 19.86 -10.67
C GLU A 235 -4.09 18.82 -10.17
N GLY A 236 -3.62 17.71 -9.60
CA GLY A 236 -4.51 16.72 -8.99
C GLY A 236 -5.18 17.21 -7.71
N ILE A 237 -4.45 17.99 -6.89
CA ILE A 237 -4.98 18.62 -5.68
C ILE A 237 -6.07 19.63 -6.05
N GLU A 238 -5.83 20.47 -7.06
CA GLU A 238 -6.82 21.44 -7.55
C GLU A 238 -8.07 20.76 -8.13
N LEU A 239 -7.91 19.63 -8.83
CA LEU A 239 -9.06 18.83 -9.28
C LEU A 239 -9.90 18.34 -8.09
N LEU A 240 -9.27 17.80 -7.05
CA LEU A 240 -9.98 17.34 -5.86
C LEU A 240 -10.69 18.49 -5.13
N ARG A 241 -10.01 19.64 -4.96
CA ARG A 241 -10.59 20.86 -4.37
C ARG A 241 -11.78 21.37 -5.18
N GLY A 242 -11.69 21.38 -6.51
CA GLY A 242 -12.79 21.81 -7.37
C GLY A 242 -14.05 20.95 -7.26
N VAL A 243 -13.93 19.68 -6.85
CA VAL A 243 -15.05 18.77 -6.64
C VAL A 243 -15.65 18.89 -5.23
N ILE A 244 -14.80 19.00 -4.21
CA ILE A 244 -15.22 19.03 -2.79
C ILE A 244 -15.62 20.46 -2.35
N GLY A 245 -15.11 21.48 -3.05
CA GLY A 245 -15.15 22.88 -2.65
C GLY A 245 -14.03 23.26 -1.67
N ASP A 246 -13.75 24.55 -1.53
CA ASP A 246 -12.71 25.12 -0.67
C ASP A 246 -13.05 25.10 0.83
N ALA A 247 -13.73 24.06 1.32
CA ALA A 247 -14.10 23.98 2.73
C ALA A 247 -12.84 23.78 3.61
N VAL A 248 -12.26 24.92 4.00
CA VAL A 248 -11.14 25.15 4.93
C VAL A 248 -11.30 24.37 6.24
#